data_AF-A0A1Y4DPJ4-F1
#
_entry.id   AF-A0A1Y4DPJ4-F1
#
_cell.length_a   1.000
_cell.length_b   1.000
_cell.length_c   1.000
_cell.angle_alpha   90.00
_cell.angle_beta   90.00
_cell.angle_gamma   90.00
#
_symmetry.space_group_name_H-M   'P 1'
#
loop_
_entity.id
_entity.type
_entity.pdbx_description
1 polymer ?
#
loop_
_entity_poly.entity_id
_entity_poly.type
_entity_poly.pdbx_seq_one_letter_code
_entity_poly.pdbx_strand_id
1 'polypeptide(L)'
;MAKLDLDDDIFGQVVPLIYVLSDARGETANTVVMAAAAQFKDASVDIERLSNVKDVDTVRAFFDERYDPDRPCAVFHTFANGTLRREIRRELDRRGIPSIDLLGPAVTVISTLTGEEPSHEIGAVYDKPLV
;
A
#
# COMPACT_ATOMS: atom_id res chain seq x y z
N MET A 1 30.34 -17.66 -3.28
CA MET A 1 29.27 -16.68 -2.98
C MET A 1 28.42 -17.34 -1.91
N ALA A 2 28.54 -16.88 -0.66
CA ALA A 2 27.81 -17.48 0.46
C ALA A 2 26.32 -17.29 0.20
N LYS A 3 25.60 -18.40 0.07
CA LYS A 3 24.15 -18.42 0.13
C LYS A 3 23.83 -17.88 1.53
N LEU A 4 23.18 -16.71 1.59
CA LEU A 4 22.63 -16.25 2.85
C LEU A 4 21.49 -17.24 3.14
N ASP A 5 21.82 -18.29 3.89
CA ASP A 5 20.83 -19.12 4.55
C ASP A 5 20.20 -18.20 5.59
N LEU A 6 19.23 -17.42 5.14
CA LEU A 6 18.24 -16.81 6.02
C LEU A 6 17.52 -18.00 6.61
N ASP A 7 17.89 -18.34 7.84
CA ASP A 7 17.22 -19.36 8.64
C ASP A 7 15.70 -19.21 8.46
N ASP A 8 15.09 -20.21 7.82
CA ASP A 8 13.65 -20.34 7.54
C ASP A 8 12.80 -20.41 8.85
N ASP A 9 13.39 -20.11 10.02
CA ASP A 9 12.85 -20.39 11.36
C ASP A 9 12.83 -19.19 12.33
N ILE A 10 13.18 -17.96 11.91
CA ILE A 10 13.14 -16.80 12.83
C ILE A 10 11.70 -16.33 13.09
N PHE A 11 10.76 -16.59 12.17
CA PHE A 11 9.34 -16.35 12.35
C PHE A 11 8.62 -17.68 12.21
N GLY A 12 8.45 -18.42 13.31
CA GLY A 12 7.72 -19.68 13.28
C GLY A 12 6.36 -19.50 12.59
N GLN A 13 6.17 -20.13 11.43
CA GLN A 13 4.90 -20.37 10.74
C GLN A 13 3.83 -19.23 10.68
N VAL A 14 4.19 -17.95 10.79
CA VAL A 14 3.21 -16.86 10.63
C VAL A 14 3.36 -16.22 9.26
N VAL A 15 2.39 -16.47 8.39
CA VAL A 15 2.30 -15.86 7.06
C VAL A 15 2.10 -14.35 7.22
N PRO A 16 2.99 -13.48 6.72
CA PRO A 16 2.83 -12.03 6.80
C PRO A 16 1.53 -11.54 6.14
N LEU A 17 0.97 -10.44 6.65
CA LEU A 17 -0.24 -9.82 6.10
C LEU A 17 0.06 -8.49 5.41
N ILE A 18 -0.34 -8.39 4.14
CA ILE A 18 -0.25 -7.16 3.36
C ILE A 18 -1.63 -6.51 3.30
N TYR A 19 -1.73 -5.29 3.83
CA TYR A 19 -2.93 -4.48 3.71
C TYR A 19 -2.84 -3.57 2.49
N VAL A 20 -3.89 -3.54 1.68
CA VAL A 20 -4.01 -2.69 0.50
C VAL A 20 -5.08 -1.63 0.75
N LEU A 21 -4.68 -0.37 0.81
CA LEU A 21 -5.55 0.76 1.13
C LEU A 21 -5.75 1.69 -0.08
N SER A 22 -6.99 2.14 -0.33
CA SER A 22 -7.28 3.09 -1.40
C SER A 22 -8.55 3.91 -1.17
N ASP A 23 -8.56 5.15 -1.67
CA ASP A 23 -9.73 6.03 -1.77
C ASP A 23 -10.76 5.60 -2.84
N ALA A 24 -10.34 4.71 -3.76
CA ALA A 24 -11.19 4.10 -4.78
C ALA A 24 -11.27 2.58 -4.59
N ARG A 25 -11.15 1.80 -5.66
CA ARG A 25 -11.23 0.33 -5.60
C ARG A 25 -9.97 -0.31 -5.01
N GLY A 26 -8.79 0.30 -5.15
CA GLY A 26 -7.52 -0.32 -4.73
C GLY A 26 -6.97 -1.37 -5.70
N GLU A 27 -7.43 -1.39 -6.96
CA GLU A 27 -6.97 -2.34 -7.98
C GLU A 27 -5.50 -2.11 -8.35
N THR A 28 -5.08 -0.85 -8.52
CA THR A 28 -3.69 -0.50 -8.84
C THR A 28 -2.72 -1.03 -7.78
N ALA A 29 -3.01 -0.73 -6.51
CA ALA A 29 -2.18 -1.19 -5.41
C ALA A 29 -2.17 -2.72 -5.31
N ASN A 30 -3.33 -3.36 -5.47
CA ASN A 30 -3.44 -4.82 -5.46
C ASN A 30 -2.61 -5.46 -6.58
N THR A 31 -2.66 -4.93 -7.81
CA THR A 31 -1.85 -5.46 -8.92
C THR A 31 -0.36 -5.37 -8.64
N VAL A 32 0.11 -4.25 -8.07
CA VAL A 32 1.52 -4.10 -7.68
C VAL A 32 1.90 -5.10 -6.58
N VAL A 33 1.06 -5.26 -5.55
CA VAL A 33 1.29 -6.24 -4.47
C VAL A 33 1.34 -7.66 -5.02
N MET A 34 0.41 -8.05 -5.90
CA MET A 34 0.39 -9.37 -6.51
C MET A 34 1.66 -9.62 -7.36
N ALA A 35 2.10 -8.62 -8.13
CA ALA A 35 3.32 -8.72 -8.93
C ALA A 35 4.59 -8.85 -8.05
N ALA A 36 4.63 -8.13 -6.94
CA ALA A 36 5.71 -8.22 -5.96
C ALA A 36 5.70 -9.58 -5.23
N ALA A 37 4.53 -10.05 -4.79
CA ALA A 37 4.35 -11.34 -4.13
C ALA A 37 4.76 -12.51 -5.03
N ALA A 38 4.52 -12.40 -6.35
CA ALA A 38 4.94 -13.40 -7.34
C ALA A 38 6.47 -13.58 -7.45
N GLN A 39 7.28 -12.70 -6.85
CA GLN A 39 8.74 -12.85 -6.78
C GLN A 39 9.20 -13.80 -5.65
N PHE A 40 8.27 -14.25 -4.80
CA PHE A 40 8.52 -15.14 -3.67
C PHE A 40 7.89 -16.51 -3.91
N LYS A 41 8.18 -17.49 -3.03
CA LYS A 41 7.55 -18.82 -3.08
C LYS A 41 6.02 -18.69 -2.93
N ASP A 42 5.29 -19.69 -3.40
CA ASP A 42 3.83 -19.77 -3.28
C ASP A 42 3.37 -19.60 -1.82
N ALA A 43 2.27 -18.87 -1.62
CA ALA A 43 1.67 -18.58 -0.30
C ALA A 43 2.59 -17.88 0.71
N SER A 44 3.50 -17.03 0.23
CA SER A 44 4.43 -16.26 1.08
C SER A 44 3.81 -15.10 1.84
N VAL A 45 2.61 -14.63 1.45
CA VAL A 45 1.87 -13.52 2.09
C VAL A 45 0.36 -13.72 1.96
N ASP A 46 -0.38 -13.22 2.95
CA ASP A 46 -1.82 -12.96 2.81
C ASP A 46 -2.07 -11.50 2.43
N ILE A 47 -3.17 -11.24 1.72
CA ILE A 47 -3.52 -9.90 1.25
C ILE A 47 -4.94 -9.56 1.68
N GLU A 48 -5.10 -8.42 2.37
CA GLU A 48 -6.39 -7.87 2.77
C GLU A 48 -6.58 -6.46 2.19
N ARG A 49 -7.78 -6.15 1.71
CA ARG A 49 -8.08 -4.88 1.04
C ARG A 49 -9.05 -4.03 1.85
N LEU A 50 -8.69 -2.76 2.04
CA LEU A 50 -9.56 -1.70 2.53
C LEU A 50 -9.76 -0.66 1.41
N SER A 51 -10.87 -0.77 0.70
CA SER A 51 -11.26 0.14 -0.39
C SER A 51 -12.17 1.27 0.11
N ASN A 52 -12.35 2.31 -0.73
CA ASN A 52 -13.21 3.47 -0.46
C ASN A 52 -12.89 4.21 0.85
N VAL A 53 -11.60 4.31 1.20
CA VAL A 53 -11.15 5.06 2.37
C VAL A 53 -11.31 6.56 2.12
N LYS A 54 -12.19 7.21 2.88
CA LYS A 54 -12.51 8.64 2.71
C LYS A 54 -11.81 9.54 3.71
N ASP A 55 -11.42 8.98 4.85
CA ASP A 55 -10.83 9.70 5.98
C ASP A 55 -9.89 8.78 6.78
N VAL A 56 -9.11 9.40 7.66
CA VAL A 56 -8.19 8.69 8.54
C VAL A 56 -8.92 7.88 9.62
N ASP A 57 -10.15 8.27 9.99
CA ASP A 57 -10.93 7.57 11.02
C ASP A 57 -11.36 6.17 10.55
N THR A 58 -11.66 6.02 9.26
CA THR A 58 -11.88 4.71 8.63
C THR A 58 -10.67 3.80 8.80
N VAL A 59 -9.46 4.34 8.60
CA VAL A 59 -8.21 3.59 8.77
C VAL A 59 -7.97 3.23 10.24
N ARG A 60 -8.25 4.16 11.17
CA ARG A 60 -8.16 3.90 12.61
C ARG A 60 -9.07 2.76 13.01
N ALA A 61 -10.36 2.85 12.69
CA ALA A 61 -11.34 1.82 13.03
C ALA A 61 -10.96 0.45 12.45
N PHE A 62 -10.48 0.43 11.20
CA PHE A 62 -10.03 -0.80 10.56
C PHE A 62 -8.87 -1.46 11.32
N PHE A 63 -7.81 -0.71 11.65
CA PHE A 63 -6.68 -1.27 12.38
C PHE A 63 -6.99 -1.51 13.87
N ASP A 64 -7.91 -0.78 14.49
CA ASP A 64 -8.32 -1.06 15.86
C ASP A 64 -9.03 -2.42 15.99
N GLU A 65 -9.73 -2.87 14.95
CA GLU A 65 -10.39 -4.18 14.90
C GLU A 65 -9.47 -5.31 14.40
N ARG A 66 -8.65 -5.03 13.38
CA ARG A 66 -7.96 -6.07 12.59
C ARG A 66 -6.47 -6.22 12.89
N TYR A 67 -5.85 -5.26 13.57
CA TYR A 67 -4.41 -5.29 13.79
C TYR A 67 -4.04 -6.39 14.79
N ASP A 68 -3.16 -7.29 14.34
CA ASP A 68 -2.55 -8.32 15.17
C ASP A 68 -1.07 -7.95 15.38
N PRO A 69 -0.66 -7.59 16.62
CA PRO A 69 0.72 -7.20 16.91
C PRO A 69 1.72 -8.35 16.77
N ASP A 70 1.27 -9.61 16.81
CA ASP A 70 2.13 -10.79 16.70
C ASP A 70 2.31 -11.24 15.24
N ARG A 71 1.60 -10.60 14.29
CA ARG A 71 1.66 -10.90 12.86
C ARG A 71 2.43 -9.82 12.08
N PRO A 72 3.54 -10.18 11.39
CA PRO A 72 4.23 -9.23 10.53
C PRO A 72 3.29 -8.66 9.47
N CYS A 73 3.23 -7.33 9.36
CA CYS A 73 2.36 -6.68 8.38
C CYS A 73 2.98 -5.43 7.75
N ALA A 74 2.46 -5.08 6.58
CA ALA A 74 2.80 -3.85 5.87
C ALA A 74 1.59 -3.31 5.08
N VAL A 75 1.60 -2.01 4.79
CA VAL A 75 0.55 -1.34 4.02
C VAL A 75 1.07 -0.90 2.65
N PHE A 76 0.35 -1.23 1.58
CA PHE A 76 0.53 -0.64 0.27
C PHE A 76 -0.69 0.22 -0.05
N HIS A 77 -0.48 1.45 -0.51
CA HIS A 77 -1.61 2.35 -0.69
C HIS A 77 -1.55 3.25 -1.91
N THR A 78 -2.73 3.64 -2.38
CA THR A 78 -2.92 4.61 -3.47
C THR A 78 -4.00 5.60 -3.06
N PHE A 79 -3.59 6.86 -2.83
CA PHE A 79 -4.46 7.97 -2.46
C PHE A 79 -4.21 9.16 -3.37
N ALA A 80 -5.22 9.59 -4.13
CA ALA A 80 -5.12 10.74 -5.03
C ALA A 80 -5.05 12.05 -4.24
N ASN A 81 -5.86 12.18 -3.19
CA ASN A 81 -5.89 13.35 -2.32
C ASN A 81 -4.60 13.41 -1.46
N GLY A 82 -3.81 14.47 -1.64
CA GLY A 82 -2.54 14.64 -0.93
C GLY A 82 -2.68 14.86 0.58
N THR A 83 -3.78 15.44 1.04
CA THR A 83 -4.05 15.65 2.48
C THR A 83 -4.38 14.34 3.16
N LEU A 84 -5.35 13.58 2.62
CA LEU A 84 -5.73 12.26 3.14
C LEU A 84 -4.52 11.32 3.18
N ARG A 85 -3.72 11.32 2.11
CA ARG A 85 -2.48 10.54 2.03
C ARG A 85 -1.50 10.84 3.17
N ARG A 86 -1.31 12.12 3.51
CA ARG A 86 -0.44 12.53 4.63
C ARG A 86 -1.01 12.13 5.98
N GLU A 87 -2.32 12.24 6.16
CA GLU A 87 -2.99 11.86 7.42
C GLU A 87 -2.90 10.36 7.67
N ILE A 88 -3.14 9.55 6.65
CA ILE A 88 -3.03 8.09 6.71
C ILE A 88 -1.59 7.68 6.98
N ARG A 89 -0.61 8.24 6.25
CA ARG A 89 0.81 7.94 6.50
C ARG A 89 1.19 8.25 7.97
N ARG A 90 0.76 9.39 8.51
CA ARG A 90 0.99 9.74 9.93
C ARG A 90 0.30 8.80 10.91
N GLU A 91 -0.85 8.22 10.55
CA GLU A 91 -1.51 7.20 11.37
C GLU A 91 -0.73 5.88 11.37
N LEU A 92 -0.29 5.42 10.21
CA LEU A 92 0.53 4.20 10.07
C LEU A 92 1.87 4.34 10.78
N ASP A 93 2.54 5.49 10.61
CA ASP A 93 3.79 5.82 11.32
C ASP A 93 3.60 5.80 12.84
N ARG A 94 2.48 6.34 13.34
CA ARG A 94 2.14 6.31 14.79
C ARG A 94 1.93 4.90 15.32
N ARG A 95 1.42 3.99 14.51
CA ARG A 95 1.24 2.57 14.86
C ARG A 95 2.50 1.73 14.66
N GLY A 96 3.55 2.29 14.06
CA GLY A 96 4.75 1.54 13.69
C GLY A 96 4.53 0.57 12.51
N ILE A 97 3.47 0.77 11.73
CA ILE A 97 3.13 -0.09 10.58
C ILE A 97 3.90 0.43 9.35
N PRO A 98 4.81 -0.36 8.75
CA PRO A 98 5.54 0.05 7.56
C PRO A 98 4.57 0.23 6.38
N SER A 99 4.78 1.27 5.58
CA SER A 99 3.89 1.59 4.46
C SER A 99 4.62 2.05 3.19
N ILE A 100 4.02 1.73 2.03
CA ILE A 100 4.49 2.12 0.70
C ILE A 100 3.39 2.91 -0.03
N ASP A 101 3.72 4.15 -0.37
CA ASP A 101 2.92 5.02 -1.24
C ASP A 101 3.22 4.73 -2.71
N LEU A 102 2.30 4.07 -3.40
CA LEU A 102 2.48 3.67 -4.78
C LEU A 102 2.10 4.76 -5.79
N LEU A 103 1.34 5.77 -5.38
CA LEU A 103 0.83 6.80 -6.30
C LEU A 103 1.52 8.15 -6.12
N GLY A 104 1.77 8.57 -4.87
CA GLY A 104 2.32 9.90 -4.58
C GLY A 104 3.62 10.20 -5.32
N PRO A 105 4.66 9.34 -5.27
CA PRO A 105 5.90 9.57 -5.99
C PRO A 105 5.71 9.69 -7.51
N ALA A 106 4.86 8.84 -8.11
CA ALA A 106 4.59 8.89 -9.55
C ALA A 106 3.90 10.20 -9.94
N VAL A 107 2.89 10.64 -9.17
CA VAL A 107 2.21 11.92 -9.36
C VAL A 107 3.18 13.09 -9.24
N THR A 108 4.08 13.08 -8.25
CA THR A 108 5.09 14.13 -8.07
C THR A 108 6.04 14.22 -9.27
N VAL A 109 6.52 13.08 -9.78
CA VAL A 109 7.39 13.06 -10.96
C VAL A 109 6.66 13.60 -12.18
N ILE A 110 5.43 13.16 -12.44
CA ILE A 110 4.65 13.63 -13.60
C ILE A 110 4.37 15.13 -13.50
N SER A 111 3.92 15.62 -12.34
CA SER A 111 3.69 17.05 -12.10
C SER A 111 4.94 17.89 -12.35
N THR A 112 6.12 17.38 -11.96
CA THR A 112 7.40 18.06 -12.23
C THR A 112 7.73 18.09 -13.72
N LEU A 113 7.43 17.02 -14.46
CA LEU A 113 7.71 16.92 -15.90
C LEU A 113 6.72 17.74 -16.74
N THR A 114 5.46 17.83 -16.35
CA THR A 114 4.42 18.57 -17.09
C THR A 114 4.32 20.03 -16.67
N GLY A 115 4.75 20.39 -15.47
CA GLY A 115 4.52 21.70 -14.87
C GLY A 115 3.06 21.92 -14.43
N GLU A 116 2.24 20.86 -14.41
CA GLU A 116 0.82 20.93 -14.04
C GLU A 116 0.59 20.42 -12.61
N GLU A 117 -0.41 20.98 -11.94
CA GLU A 117 -0.90 20.44 -10.67
C GLU A 117 -1.81 19.22 -10.91
N PRO A 118 -1.69 18.15 -10.10
CA PRO A 118 -2.57 17.00 -10.20
C PRO A 118 -4.02 17.35 -9.85
N SER A 119 -4.99 16.78 -10.58
CA SER A 119 -6.42 17.03 -10.34
C SER A 119 -6.94 16.51 -8.98
N HIS A 120 -6.19 15.60 -8.36
CA HIS A 120 -6.59 14.88 -7.13
C HIS A 120 -7.91 14.11 -7.23
N GLU A 121 -8.38 13.83 -8.45
CA GLU A 121 -9.61 13.09 -8.69
C GLU A 121 -9.46 11.62 -8.25
N ILE A 122 -10.39 11.17 -7.40
CA ILE A 122 -10.42 9.80 -6.88
C ILE A 122 -10.82 8.86 -8.01
N GLY A 123 -10.00 7.82 -8.24
CA GLY A 123 -10.30 6.81 -9.25
C GLY A 123 -10.11 7.29 -10.71
N ALA A 124 -9.40 8.39 -10.92
CA ALA A 124 -9.04 8.84 -12.26
C ALA A 124 -8.27 7.76 -13.03
N VAL A 125 -8.62 7.57 -14.30
CA VAL A 125 -7.97 6.63 -15.22
C VAL A 125 -7.38 7.41 -16.38
N TYR A 126 -6.14 7.09 -16.73
CA TYR A 126 -5.52 7.62 -17.95
C TYR A 126 -6.09 6.88 -19.17
N ASP A 127 -6.84 7.57 -20.01
CA ASP A 127 -7.57 7.01 -21.15
C ASP A 127 -7.05 7.51 -22.51
N LYS A 128 -6.01 8.34 -22.51
CA LYS A 128 -5.40 8.86 -23.75
C LYS A 128 -4.50 7.79 -24.42
N PRO A 129 -4.38 7.80 -25.75
CA PRO A 129 -3.51 6.88 -26.46
C PRO A 129 -2.05 6.96 -25.97
N LEU A 130 -1.39 5.81 -25.89
CA LEU A 130 0.06 5.74 -25.72
C LEU A 130 0.72 6.06 -27.06
N VAL A 131 1.75 6.92 -27.03
CA VAL A 131 2.59 7.26 -28.19
C VAL A 131 3.62 6.19 -28.48
#